data_AF-A0A929AR96-F1
#
_entry.id   AF-A0A929AR96-F1
#
_cell.length_a   1.000
_cell.length_b   1.000
_cell.length_c   1.000
_cell.angle_alpha   90.00
_cell.angle_beta   90.00
_cell.angle_gamma   90.00
#
_symmetry.space_group_name_H-M   'P 1'
#
loop_
_entity.id
_entity.type
_entity.pdbx_description
1 polymer ?
#
loop_
_entity_poly.entity_id
_entity_poly.type
_entity_poly.pdbx_seq_one_letter_code
_entity_poly.pdbx_strand_id
1 'polypeptide(L)'
;MDAEALKPNVQDLQKDVIELLEQISALMDNASTQLWSKDGTENKYEKYREQIANEARKVENLELRMAITAPMKAGKSTIINAIVGQELLPSRNAAMTTLPTEIVFNTELKEPVLKLSATIVSSFQETWLVLKRKIEEFGIDRIQERIAQYPHLIELLEEIQDKVGFPIRAKTYGRDEILKTLASRARRK
;
A
#
# COMPACT_ATOMS: atom_id res chain seq x y z
N MET A 1 -24.56 -9.71 43.74
CA MET A 1 -24.23 -8.33 43.35
C MET A 1 -23.32 -8.48 42.15
N ASP A 2 -23.95 -8.72 41.00
CA ASP A 2 -23.23 -9.00 39.76
C ASP A 2 -22.89 -7.68 39.11
N ALA A 3 -21.58 -7.40 38.99
CA ALA A 3 -21.07 -6.31 38.19
C ALA A 3 -21.28 -6.69 36.72
N GLU A 4 -22.47 -6.40 36.21
CA GLU A 4 -22.80 -6.42 34.81
C GLU A 4 -21.97 -5.31 34.15
N ALA A 5 -20.74 -5.66 33.77
CA ALA A 5 -19.86 -4.79 33.02
C ALA A 5 -20.59 -4.45 31.72
N LEU A 6 -21.13 -3.22 31.65
CA LEU A 6 -21.59 -2.60 30.41
C LEU A 6 -20.48 -2.78 29.38
N LYS A 7 -20.67 -3.73 28.47
CA LYS A 7 -19.83 -3.81 27.27
C LYS A 7 -20.24 -2.61 26.43
N PRO A 8 -19.42 -1.57 26.29
CA PRO A 8 -19.81 -0.44 25.46
C PRO A 8 -20.08 -0.97 24.05
N ASN A 9 -21.28 -0.69 23.54
CA ASN A 9 -21.60 -0.97 22.15
C ASN A 9 -20.67 -0.11 21.28
N VAL A 10 -20.11 -0.69 20.21
CA VAL A 10 -19.18 0.01 19.31
C VAL A 10 -19.81 1.29 18.76
N GLN A 11 -21.11 1.30 18.53
CA GLN A 11 -21.86 2.46 18.06
C GLN A 11 -21.95 3.57 19.11
N ASP A 12 -22.15 3.22 20.38
CA ASP A 12 -22.24 4.19 21.47
C ASP A 12 -20.85 4.80 21.71
N LEU A 13 -19.80 3.97 21.74
CA LEU A 13 -18.43 4.43 21.87
C LEU A 13 -18.00 5.32 20.69
N GLN A 14 -18.41 4.97 19.47
CA GLN A 14 -18.16 5.77 18.29
C GLN A 14 -18.76 7.16 18.43
N LYS A 15 -20.03 7.23 18.85
CA LYS A 15 -20.75 8.49 19.05
C LYS A 15 -20.06 9.37 20.10
N ASP A 16 -19.69 8.80 21.24
CA ASP A 16 -19.02 9.53 22.32
C ASP A 16 -17.67 10.11 21.89
N VAL A 17 -16.90 9.33 21.11
CA VAL A 17 -15.60 9.77 20.58
C VAL A 17 -15.77 10.88 19.54
N ILE A 18 -16.78 10.80 18.66
CA ILE A 18 -17.07 11.86 17.69
C ILE A 18 -17.42 13.16 18.41
N GLU A 19 -18.32 13.09 19.40
CA GLU A 19 -18.74 14.26 20.18
C GLU A 19 -17.54 14.92 20.88
N LEU A 20 -16.64 14.12 21.46
CA LEU A 20 -15.43 14.64 22.09
C LEU A 20 -14.50 15.32 21.07
N LEU A 21 -14.28 14.71 19.90
CA LEU A 21 -13.43 15.28 18.86
C LEU A 21 -14.02 16.59 18.30
N GLU A 22 -15.34 16.69 18.15
CA GLU A 22 -16.02 17.92 17.75
C GLU A 22 -15.83 19.03 18.80
N GLN A 23 -15.95 18.73 20.09
CA GLN A 23 -15.70 19.69 21.16
C GLN A 23 -14.26 20.20 21.13
N ILE A 24 -13.28 19.31 20.96
CA ILE A 24 -11.86 19.71 20.87
C ILE A 24 -11.63 20.56 19.60
N SER A 25 -12.25 20.21 18.48
CA SER A 25 -12.18 20.99 17.23
C SER A 25 -12.70 22.43 17.45
N ALA A 26 -13.84 22.59 18.13
CA ALA A 26 -14.40 23.90 18.45
C ALA A 26 -13.50 24.71 19.39
N LEU A 27 -12.86 24.07 20.37
CA LEU A 27 -11.87 24.72 21.24
C LEU A 27 -10.63 25.18 20.45
N MET A 28 -10.15 24.38 19.49
CA MET A 28 -9.03 24.76 18.64
C MET A 28 -9.37 25.91 17.70
N ASP A 29 -10.60 25.97 17.20
CA ASP A 29 -11.12 27.09 16.38
C ASP A 29 -11.20 28.39 17.19
N ASN A 30 -11.68 28.31 18.43
CA ASN A 30 -11.68 29.45 19.35
C ASN A 30 -10.25 29.90 19.70
N ALA A 31 -9.33 28.96 19.90
CA ALA A 31 -7.92 29.29 20.16
C ALA A 31 -7.23 29.89 18.92
N SER A 32 -7.54 29.39 17.71
CA SER A 32 -6.97 29.90 16.45
C SER A 32 -7.41 31.33 16.16
N THR A 33 -8.62 31.72 16.60
CA THR A 33 -9.16 33.07 16.43
C THR A 33 -8.72 34.05 17.52
N GLN A 34 -8.56 33.59 18.77
CA GLN A 34 -8.28 34.47 19.92
C GLN A 34 -6.81 34.56 20.32
N LEU A 35 -6.02 33.50 20.12
CA LEU A 35 -4.61 33.44 20.56
C LEU A 35 -3.61 33.65 19.42
N TRP A 36 -4.08 33.86 18.20
CA TRP A 36 -3.23 34.10 17.04
C TRP A 36 -2.62 35.51 17.07
N SER A 37 -1.31 35.57 17.32
CA SER A 37 -0.49 36.77 17.12
C SER A 37 -0.02 36.87 15.66
N LYS A 38 -0.06 38.06 15.08
CA LYS A 38 0.35 38.37 13.69
C LYS A 38 1.86 38.21 13.41
N ASP A 39 2.64 37.62 14.32
CA ASP A 39 4.11 37.57 14.26
C ASP A 39 4.66 36.46 13.33
N GLY A 40 3.90 36.06 12.30
CA GLY A 40 4.41 35.30 11.16
C GLY A 40 4.71 33.80 11.41
N THR A 41 4.42 33.27 12.60
CA THR A 41 4.54 31.83 12.89
C THR A 41 3.24 31.13 12.58
N GLU A 42 3.17 30.35 11.50
CA GLU A 42 2.03 29.53 11.03
C GLU A 42 1.01 29.07 12.11
N ASN A 43 -0.30 29.19 11.86
CA ASN A 43 -1.37 28.93 12.84
C ASN A 43 -1.45 27.46 13.22
N LYS A 44 -0.65 27.09 14.23
CA LYS A 44 -0.60 25.78 14.87
C LYS A 44 -1.98 25.26 15.27
N TYR A 45 -2.88 26.13 15.73
CA TYR A 45 -4.23 25.72 16.14
C TYR A 45 -5.10 25.35 14.93
N GLU A 46 -4.92 26.03 13.80
CA GLU A 46 -5.59 25.64 12.55
C GLU A 46 -5.13 24.27 12.07
N LYS A 47 -3.82 24.00 12.13
CA LYS A 47 -3.28 22.66 11.82
C LYS A 47 -3.84 21.57 12.74
N TYR A 48 -3.98 21.84 14.02
CA TYR A 48 -4.59 20.89 14.95
C TYR A 48 -6.07 20.68 14.68
N ARG A 49 -6.81 21.74 14.35
CA ARG A 49 -8.21 21.66 13.94
C ARG A 49 -8.38 20.73 12.73
N GLU A 50 -7.54 20.88 11.71
CA GLU A 50 -7.53 20.00 10.54
C GLU A 50 -7.22 18.54 10.89
N GLN A 51 -6.25 18.30 11.78
CA GLN A 51 -5.91 16.95 12.25
C GLN A 51 -7.09 16.31 13.00
N ILE A 52 -7.71 17.03 13.93
CA ILE A 52 -8.86 16.54 14.70
C ILE A 52 -10.06 16.26 13.79
N ALA A 53 -10.35 17.15 12.83
CA ALA A 53 -11.41 16.95 11.86
C ALA A 53 -11.16 15.72 10.95
N ASN A 54 -9.89 15.40 10.66
CA ASN A 54 -9.54 14.17 9.95
C ASN A 54 -9.76 12.93 10.82
N GLU A 55 -9.34 12.94 12.08
CA GLU A 55 -9.55 11.81 13.00
C GLU A 55 -11.05 11.60 13.30
N ALA A 56 -11.84 12.66 13.45
CA ALA A 56 -13.29 12.57 13.63
C ALA A 56 -13.96 11.85 12.45
N ARG A 57 -13.60 12.21 11.21
CA ARG A 57 -14.09 11.53 10.00
C ARG A 57 -13.71 10.07 9.93
N LYS A 58 -12.50 9.70 10.37
CA LYS A 58 -12.08 8.28 10.42
C LYS A 58 -12.92 7.47 11.40
N VAL A 59 -13.21 8.05 12.56
CA VAL A 59 -14.07 7.43 13.58
C VAL A 59 -15.51 7.33 13.07
N GLU A 60 -16.04 8.38 12.45
CA GLU A 60 -17.36 8.42 11.82
C GLU A 60 -17.53 7.34 10.73
N ASN A 61 -16.52 7.17 9.89
CA ASN A 61 -16.53 6.15 8.84
C ASN A 61 -16.18 4.74 9.32
N LEU A 62 -15.90 4.55 10.61
CA LEU A 62 -15.40 3.29 11.18
C LEU A 62 -14.20 2.75 10.38
N GLU A 63 -13.25 3.63 10.03
CA GLU A 63 -12.04 3.22 9.30
C GLU A 63 -11.17 2.32 10.18
N LEU A 64 -11.38 1.00 10.07
CA LEU A 64 -10.62 -0.02 10.79
C LEU A 64 -9.25 -0.21 10.13
N ARG A 65 -8.18 0.24 10.81
CA ARG A 65 -6.80 -0.04 10.38
C ARG A 65 -6.27 -1.29 11.08
N MET A 66 -6.07 -2.35 10.30
CA MET A 66 -5.49 -3.60 10.80
C MET A 66 -4.04 -3.75 10.34
N ALA A 67 -3.10 -3.85 11.27
CA ALA A 67 -1.72 -4.21 10.97
C ALA A 67 -1.56 -5.73 11.05
N ILE A 68 -1.19 -6.38 9.94
CA ILE A 68 -0.95 -7.83 9.89
C ILE A 68 0.56 -8.08 9.79
N THR A 69 1.14 -8.64 10.85
CA THR A 69 2.55 -9.04 10.90
C THR A 69 2.65 -10.54 11.15
N ALA A 70 3.57 -11.21 10.46
CA ALA A 70 3.87 -12.62 10.72
C ALA A 70 5.23 -12.97 10.10
N PRO A 71 5.82 -14.12 10.44
CA PRO A 71 6.96 -14.68 9.71
C PRO A 71 6.60 -15.02 8.25
N MET A 72 7.62 -15.13 7.40
CA MET A 72 7.43 -15.64 6.03
C MET A 72 6.79 -17.03 6.06
N LYS A 73 5.96 -17.35 5.06
CA LYS A 73 5.24 -18.64 4.93
C LYS A 73 4.15 -18.93 5.96
N ALA A 74 3.80 -17.98 6.83
CA ALA A 74 2.71 -18.13 7.79
C ALA A 74 1.28 -17.97 7.20
N GLY A 75 1.14 -17.83 5.87
CA GLY A 75 -0.18 -17.70 5.22
C GLY A 75 -0.81 -16.29 5.25
N LYS A 76 -0.02 -15.22 5.47
CA LYS A 76 -0.54 -13.83 5.50
C LYS A 76 -1.35 -13.45 4.27
N SER A 77 -0.80 -13.68 3.07
CA SER A 77 -1.50 -13.38 1.81
C SER A 77 -2.81 -14.17 1.71
N THR A 78 -2.86 -15.38 2.24
CA THR A 78 -4.07 -16.21 2.29
C THR A 78 -5.14 -15.61 3.20
N ILE A 79 -4.75 -15.19 4.42
CA ILE A 79 -5.66 -14.54 5.36
C ILE A 79 -6.17 -13.21 4.79
N ILE A 80 -5.28 -12.41 4.21
CA ILE A 80 -5.65 -11.15 3.57
C ILE A 80 -6.63 -11.39 2.42
N ASN A 81 -6.36 -12.33 1.51
CA ASN A 81 -7.28 -12.65 0.42
C ASN A 81 -8.64 -13.15 0.94
N ALA A 82 -8.66 -13.88 2.07
CA ALA A 82 -9.90 -14.31 2.71
C ALA A 82 -10.68 -13.12 3.31
N ILE A 83 -10.01 -12.17 3.96
CA ILE A 83 -10.62 -10.93 4.47
C ILE A 83 -11.17 -10.08 3.32
N VAL A 84 -10.44 -9.96 2.22
CA VAL A 84 -10.87 -9.21 1.03
C VAL A 84 -11.96 -9.97 0.24
N GLY A 85 -12.10 -11.28 0.46
CA GLY A 85 -13.05 -12.13 -0.26
C GLY A 85 -12.65 -12.41 -1.71
N GLN A 86 -11.43 -12.06 -2.11
CA GLN A 86 -10.91 -12.33 -3.45
C GLN A 86 -9.38 -12.51 -3.42
N GLU A 87 -8.85 -13.28 -4.36
CA GLU A 87 -7.41 -13.53 -4.47
C GLU A 87 -6.72 -12.34 -5.18
N LEU A 88 -6.23 -11.36 -4.41
CA LEU A 88 -5.49 -10.20 -4.92
C LEU A 88 -3.98 -10.36 -4.78
N LEU A 89 -3.54 -10.90 -3.65
CA LEU A 89 -2.13 -11.11 -3.37
C LEU A 89 -1.72 -12.52 -3.81
N PRO A 90 -0.62 -12.68 -4.56
CA PRO A 90 -0.15 -14.00 -4.92
C PRO A 90 0.24 -14.79 -3.66
N SER A 91 -0.19 -16.05 -3.58
CA SER A 91 0.27 -17.00 -2.56
C SER A 91 1.46 -17.78 -3.11
N ARG A 92 2.71 -17.38 -2.77
CA ARG A 92 3.91 -18.19 -3.06
C ARG A 92 4.69 -18.51 -1.79
N ASN A 93 5.42 -19.62 -1.85
CA ASN A 93 6.36 -20.06 -0.81
C ASN A 93 7.70 -19.31 -0.83
N ALA A 94 7.90 -18.40 -1.80
CA ALA A 94 9.05 -17.49 -1.84
C ALA A 94 8.76 -16.21 -1.02
N ALA A 95 9.80 -15.53 -0.53
CA ALA A 95 9.65 -14.24 0.15
C ALA A 95 8.90 -13.26 -0.74
N MET A 96 7.69 -12.83 -0.34
CA MET A 96 6.83 -12.00 -1.19
C MET A 96 6.61 -10.58 -0.70
N THR A 97 7.12 -10.20 0.48
CA THR A 97 6.78 -8.91 1.08
C THR A 97 8.00 -8.21 1.66
N THR A 98 8.88 -7.70 0.80
CA THR A 98 9.91 -6.72 1.20
C THR A 98 9.31 -5.32 1.33
N LEU A 99 8.25 -5.02 0.56
CA LEU A 99 7.60 -3.71 0.57
C LEU A 99 6.35 -3.73 1.45
N PRO A 100 6.22 -2.80 2.43
CA PRO A 100 4.96 -2.57 3.13
C PRO A 100 3.83 -2.36 2.13
N THR A 101 2.76 -3.15 2.27
CA THR A 101 1.60 -3.11 1.36
C THR A 101 0.38 -2.70 2.16
N GLU A 102 -0.30 -1.65 1.70
CA GLU A 102 -1.55 -1.18 2.28
C GLU A 102 -2.72 -1.62 1.39
N ILE A 103 -3.79 -2.12 2.04
CA ILE A 103 -5.02 -2.50 1.36
C ILE A 103 -6.12 -1.63 1.91
N VAL A 104 -6.80 -0.93 1.01
CA VAL A 104 -7.88 0.01 1.35
C VAL A 104 -9.15 -0.49 0.68
N PHE A 105 -10.19 -0.70 1.47
CA PHE A 105 -11.53 -0.95 0.96
C PHE A 105 -12.17 0.40 0.60
N ASN A 106 -12.57 0.54 -0.65
CA ASN A 106 -13.28 1.72 -1.13
C ASN A 106 -14.51 1.23 -1.90
N THR A 107 -15.70 1.60 -1.40
CA THR A 107 -17.01 1.18 -1.92
C THR A 107 -17.34 1.79 -3.29
N GLU A 108 -16.64 2.85 -3.71
CA GLU A 108 -16.82 3.50 -5.01
C GLU A 108 -16.08 2.78 -6.14
N LEU A 109 -15.12 1.90 -5.81
CA LEU A 109 -14.34 1.16 -6.80
C LEU A 109 -15.08 -0.10 -7.26
N LYS A 110 -15.32 -0.20 -8.57
CA LYS A 110 -15.92 -1.39 -9.21
C LYS A 110 -14.94 -2.54 -9.40
N GLU A 111 -13.65 -2.24 -9.41
CA GLU A 111 -12.56 -3.21 -9.60
C GLU A 111 -11.36 -2.83 -8.74
N PRO A 112 -10.51 -3.79 -8.33
CA PRO A 112 -9.32 -3.51 -7.54
C PRO A 112 -8.31 -2.68 -8.35
N VAL A 113 -7.60 -1.79 -7.66
CA VAL A 113 -6.58 -0.93 -8.25
C VAL A 113 -5.28 -1.05 -7.47
N LEU A 114 -4.21 -1.50 -8.14
CA LEU A 114 -2.86 -1.48 -7.59
C LEU A 114 -2.22 -0.12 -7.91
N LYS A 115 -1.79 0.58 -6.86
CA LYS A 115 -1.06 1.85 -6.96
C LYS A 115 0.38 1.62 -6.49
N LEU A 116 1.35 1.94 -7.34
CA LEU A 116 2.77 1.96 -6.98
C LEU A 116 3.19 3.42 -6.75
N SER A 117 3.97 3.67 -5.71
CA SER A 117 4.47 5.01 -5.45
C SER A 117 5.45 5.45 -6.54
N ALA A 118 5.54 6.75 -6.78
CA ALA A 118 6.48 7.31 -7.75
C ALA A 118 7.92 6.88 -7.45
N THR A 119 8.29 6.82 -6.17
CA THR A 119 9.61 6.34 -5.71
C THR A 119 9.89 4.89 -6.10
N ILE A 120 8.90 3.99 -5.94
CA ILE A 120 9.06 2.59 -6.35
C ILE A 120 9.25 2.55 -7.87
N VAL A 121 8.39 3.24 -8.62
CA VAL A 121 8.45 3.28 -10.08
C VAL A 121 9.81 3.79 -10.57
N SER A 122 10.32 4.89 -9.99
CA SER A 122 11.62 5.45 -10.36
C SER A 122 12.78 4.52 -10.04
N SER A 123 12.80 3.89 -8.85
CA SER A 123 13.85 2.94 -8.49
C SER A 123 13.90 1.73 -9.43
N PHE A 124 12.74 1.19 -9.81
CA PHE A 124 12.69 0.11 -10.79
C PHE A 124 13.12 0.59 -12.19
N GLN A 125 12.75 1.81 -12.59
CA GLN A 125 13.13 2.39 -13.88
C GLN A 125 14.64 2.61 -13.99
N GLU A 126 15.28 3.14 -12.94
CA GLU A 126 16.73 3.29 -12.88
C GLU A 126 17.44 1.94 -12.97
N THR A 127 16.96 0.95 -12.19
CA THR A 127 17.50 -0.42 -12.22
C THR A 127 17.36 -1.03 -13.62
N TRP A 128 16.23 -0.82 -14.27
CA TRP A 128 15.96 -1.30 -15.64
C TRP A 128 16.93 -0.70 -16.66
N LEU A 129 17.17 0.61 -16.60
CA LEU A 129 18.11 1.30 -17.48
C LEU A 129 19.55 0.82 -17.28
N VAL A 130 19.97 0.66 -16.02
CA VAL A 130 21.31 0.12 -15.68
C VAL A 130 21.45 -1.31 -16.21
N LEU A 131 20.42 -2.13 -16.05
CA LEU A 131 20.42 -3.51 -16.52
C LEU A 131 20.52 -3.59 -18.05
N LYS A 132 19.70 -2.83 -18.80
CA LYS A 132 19.78 -2.78 -20.27
C LYS A 132 21.15 -2.37 -20.78
N ARG A 133 21.70 -1.28 -20.23
CA ARG A 133 23.05 -0.82 -20.60
C ARG A 133 24.12 -1.89 -20.35
N LYS A 134 24.07 -2.58 -19.21
CA LYS A 134 24.99 -3.69 -18.94
C LYS A 134 24.78 -4.84 -19.93
N ILE A 135 23.56 -5.14 -20.32
CA ILE A 135 23.30 -6.19 -21.31
C ILE A 135 23.92 -5.83 -22.67
N GLU A 136 23.78 -4.58 -23.09
CA GLU A 136 24.37 -4.04 -24.32
C GLU A 136 25.90 -4.02 -24.27
N GLU A 137 26.51 -3.59 -23.16
CA GLU A 137 27.97 -3.51 -22.98
C GLU A 137 28.66 -4.88 -22.99
N PHE A 138 28.06 -5.88 -22.35
CA PHE A 138 28.68 -7.21 -22.21
C PHE A 138 28.45 -8.12 -23.42
N GLY A 139 27.43 -7.83 -24.23
CA GLY A 139 27.02 -8.66 -25.37
C GLY A 139 26.20 -9.88 -24.93
N ILE A 140 25.18 -10.20 -25.72
CA ILE A 140 24.16 -11.22 -25.40
C ILE A 140 24.79 -12.61 -25.23
N ASP A 141 25.70 -12.99 -26.12
CA ASP A 141 26.32 -14.33 -26.13
C ASP A 141 27.08 -14.61 -24.82
N ARG A 142 27.85 -13.63 -24.34
CA ARG A 142 28.61 -13.74 -23.08
C ARG A 142 27.71 -13.79 -21.84
N ILE A 143 26.56 -13.14 -21.90
CA ILE A 143 25.58 -13.17 -20.81
C ILE A 143 24.88 -14.52 -20.79
N GLN A 144 24.49 -15.05 -21.95
CA GLN A 144 23.91 -16.38 -22.08
C GLN A 144 24.84 -17.45 -21.50
N GLU A 145 26.14 -17.40 -21.79
CA GLU A 145 27.14 -18.30 -21.17
C GLU A 145 27.17 -18.19 -19.63
N ARG A 146 27.14 -16.97 -19.09
CA ARG A 146 27.16 -16.73 -17.63
C ARG A 146 25.89 -17.19 -16.91
N ILE A 147 24.74 -17.05 -17.55
CA ILE A 147 23.44 -17.42 -16.98
C ILE A 147 22.98 -18.82 -17.37
N ALA A 148 23.76 -19.57 -18.16
CA ALA A 148 23.42 -20.93 -18.61
C ALA A 148 23.13 -21.89 -17.43
N GLN A 149 23.81 -21.69 -16.31
CA GLN A 149 23.62 -22.42 -15.05
C GLN A 149 22.34 -22.02 -14.29
N TYR A 150 21.61 -20.99 -14.76
CA TYR A 150 20.37 -20.47 -14.17
C TYR A 150 19.25 -20.41 -15.22
N PRO A 151 18.54 -21.53 -15.48
CA PRO A 151 17.53 -21.62 -16.54
C PRO A 151 16.43 -20.54 -16.45
N HIS A 152 16.04 -20.18 -15.23
CA HIS A 152 15.02 -19.13 -14.97
C HIS A 152 15.46 -17.72 -15.37
N LEU A 153 16.77 -17.46 -15.53
CA LEU A 153 17.28 -16.16 -15.96
C LEU A 153 17.28 -16.01 -17.48
N ILE A 154 17.23 -17.11 -18.22
CA ILE A 154 17.21 -17.10 -19.69
C ILE A 154 15.90 -16.48 -20.17
N GLU A 155 14.76 -16.92 -19.63
CA GLU A 155 13.45 -16.33 -19.91
C GLU A 155 13.40 -14.84 -19.56
N LEU A 156 14.04 -14.46 -18.45
CA LEU A 156 14.11 -13.07 -18.02
C LEU A 156 14.93 -12.22 -19.00
N LEU A 157 16.04 -12.76 -19.53
CA LEU A 157 16.88 -12.07 -20.49
C LEU A 157 16.13 -11.82 -21.80
N GLU A 158 15.41 -12.82 -22.32
CA GLU A 158 14.54 -12.69 -23.49
C GLU A 158 13.46 -11.62 -23.26
N GLU A 159 12.80 -11.63 -22.10
CA GLU A 159 11.81 -10.61 -21.76
C GLU A 159 12.39 -9.18 -21.71
N ILE A 160 13.64 -9.03 -21.27
CA ILE A 160 14.32 -7.73 -21.21
C ILE A 160 14.66 -7.22 -22.62
N GLN A 161 15.01 -8.13 -23.53
CA GLN A 161 15.33 -7.81 -24.91
C GLN A 161 14.08 -7.46 -25.72
N ASP A 162 13.01 -8.27 -25.62
CA ASP A 162 11.78 -8.07 -26.37
C ASP A 162 11.02 -6.80 -25.96
N LYS A 163 11.13 -6.40 -24.68
CA LYS A 163 10.44 -5.21 -24.18
C LYS A 163 11.26 -3.95 -24.45
N VAL A 164 10.85 -3.20 -25.46
CA VAL A 164 11.44 -1.89 -25.81
C VAL A 164 11.36 -0.90 -24.63
N GLY A 165 10.29 -0.95 -23.81
CA GLY A 165 10.02 -0.01 -22.71
C GLY A 165 10.05 -0.61 -21.30
N PHE A 166 10.02 0.28 -20.30
CA PHE A 166 9.92 -0.09 -18.88
C PHE A 166 8.58 -0.78 -18.58
N PRO A 167 8.57 -2.00 -18.00
CA PRO A 167 7.38 -2.84 -17.96
C PRO A 167 6.38 -2.53 -16.83
N ILE A 168 6.75 -1.70 -15.85
CA ILE A 168 5.93 -1.48 -14.65
C ILE A 168 5.11 -0.19 -14.77
N ARG A 169 3.82 -0.30 -14.49
CA ARG A 169 2.88 0.84 -14.52
C ARG A 169 2.60 1.32 -13.10
N ALA A 170 2.49 2.64 -12.93
CA ALA A 170 2.15 3.25 -11.64
C ALA A 170 0.74 2.87 -11.15
N LYS A 171 -0.19 2.60 -12.08
CA LYS A 171 -1.55 2.14 -11.78
C LYS A 171 -1.89 0.92 -12.64
N THR A 172 -2.44 -0.11 -12.00
CA THR A 172 -2.94 -1.32 -12.66
C THR A 172 -4.35 -1.60 -12.17
N TYR A 173 -5.27 -1.91 -13.08
CA TYR A 173 -6.69 -2.09 -12.82
C TYR A 173 -7.09 -3.53 -13.07
N GLY A 174 -7.98 -4.05 -12.24
CA GLY A 174 -8.54 -5.39 -12.36
C GLY A 174 -7.67 -6.47 -11.72
N ARG A 175 -8.33 -7.49 -11.17
CA ARG A 175 -7.71 -8.56 -10.39
C ARG A 175 -6.61 -9.28 -11.16
N ASP A 176 -6.90 -9.70 -12.39
CA ASP A 176 -5.98 -10.53 -13.18
C ASP A 176 -4.71 -9.80 -13.57
N GLU A 177 -4.81 -8.51 -13.92
CA GLU A 177 -3.64 -7.70 -14.24
C GLU A 177 -2.80 -7.42 -12.99
N ILE A 178 -3.44 -7.15 -11.84
CA ILE A 178 -2.73 -7.00 -10.57
C ILE A 178 -1.97 -8.28 -10.22
N LEU A 179 -2.60 -9.45 -10.34
CA LEU A 179 -1.93 -10.72 -10.11
C LEU A 179 -0.76 -10.93 -11.07
N LYS A 180 -0.90 -10.59 -12.37
CA LYS A 180 0.21 -10.66 -13.33
C LYS A 180 1.36 -9.74 -12.93
N THR A 181 1.06 -8.52 -12.50
CA THR A 181 2.06 -7.53 -12.07
C THR A 181 2.79 -7.99 -10.80
N LEU A 182 2.07 -8.51 -9.80
CA LEU A 182 2.65 -8.92 -8.52
C LEU A 182 3.31 -10.30 -8.56
N ALA A 183 2.83 -11.22 -9.38
CA ALA A 183 3.29 -12.60 -9.34
C ALA A 183 4.61 -12.83 -10.09
N SER A 184 4.99 -11.96 -11.04
CA SER A 184 5.92 -12.29 -12.14
C SER A 184 5.50 -13.56 -12.90
N ARG A 185 5.58 -13.55 -14.23
CA ARG A 185 5.02 -14.57 -15.13
C ARG A 185 5.69 -15.96 -15.07
N ALA A 186 6.25 -16.39 -13.95
CA ALA A 186 6.74 -17.76 -13.73
C ALA A 186 5.61 -18.82 -13.56
N ARG A 187 4.46 -18.63 -14.21
CA ARG A 187 3.45 -19.67 -14.43
C ARG A 187 3.34 -19.91 -15.93
N ARG A 188 4.29 -20.66 -16.49
CA ARG A 188 3.95 -21.64 -17.51
C ARG A 188 4.36 -23.00 -16.97
N LYS A 189 3.42 -23.93 -17.07
CA LYS A 189 3.54 -25.33 -16.67
C LYS A 189 4.74 -26.00 -17.32
#